data_AF-A0AAN8ETS9-F1
#
_entry.id   AF-A0AAN8ETS9-F1
#
_cell.length_a   1.000
_cell.length_b   1.000
_cell.length_c   1.000
_cell.angle_alpha   90.00
_cell.angle_beta   90.00
_cell.angle_gamma   90.00
#
_symmetry.space_group_name_H-M   'P 1'
#
loop_
_entity.id
_entity.type
_entity.pdbx_description
1 polymer ?
#
loop_
_entity_poly.entity_id
_entity_poly.type
_entity_poly.pdbx_seq_one_letter_code
_entity_poly.pdbx_strand_id
1 'polypeptide(L)'
;MALTKDMKLPSDEELTVPQEITLSTPWLKAVAPYMAKHCEDQINEFMLRRKELQDPRATLKEGAAVTACGVDFLRSLKKTCAKETETLANCVDQSSARLFMSKCHDQQKVLDACIEEKLQITRPKMGYFSKLHVYDSKHPAPEPKVRDYKAEAAKVLKELPEDYHLRKDYRNDENYFCNKDYGWSPLVQVTLFLWIYKHTFLSGSIMESFLKSWKAVSWENVQLRVDGEIKAIGQRQDEGEVGRKILVDESNKYRENTTKVIFEDFLSFMLK
;
A
#
# COMPACT_ATOMS: atom_id res chain seq x y z
N MET A 1 -6.88 21.91 -0.69
CA MET A 1 -6.18 22.33 0.54
C MET A 1 -5.62 23.72 0.32
N ALA A 2 -5.95 24.68 1.19
CA ALA A 2 -5.31 26.00 1.18
C ALA A 2 -3.97 25.91 1.92
N LEU A 3 -2.93 26.55 1.38
CA LEU A 3 -1.62 26.64 2.04
C LEU A 3 -1.73 27.61 3.22
N THR A 4 -1.55 27.11 4.44
CA THR A 4 -1.51 27.96 5.64
C THR A 4 -0.13 28.59 5.82
N LYS A 5 -0.04 29.71 6.56
CA LYS A 5 1.23 30.42 6.83
C LYS A 5 2.29 29.54 7.50
N ASP A 6 1.88 28.47 8.17
CA ASP A 6 2.76 27.58 8.93
C ASP A 6 3.49 26.55 8.04
N MET A 7 3.10 26.45 6.77
CA MET A 7 3.71 25.50 5.82
C MET A 7 5.04 26.04 5.29
N LYS A 8 6.16 25.58 5.86
CA LYS A 8 7.51 25.91 5.38
C LYS A 8 7.77 25.33 3.99
N LEU A 9 7.88 26.20 2.99
CA LEU A 9 8.28 25.84 1.62
C LEU A 9 9.82 25.75 1.55
N PRO A 10 10.36 24.83 0.72
CA PRO A 10 11.78 24.79 0.42
C PRO A 10 12.21 26.07 -0.30
N SER A 11 13.50 26.37 -0.24
CA SER A 11 14.07 27.52 -0.97
C SER A 11 14.21 27.23 -2.47
N ASP A 12 14.28 28.27 -3.30
CA ASP A 12 14.43 28.09 -4.75
C ASP A 12 15.74 27.38 -5.11
N GLU A 13 16.82 27.61 -4.34
CA GLU A 13 18.12 26.95 -4.53
C GLU A 13 18.03 25.42 -4.36
N GLU A 14 17.25 24.94 -3.39
CA GLU A 14 17.02 23.51 -3.17
C GLU A 14 16.20 22.87 -4.29
N LEU A 15 15.42 23.66 -5.03
CA LEU A 15 14.62 23.21 -6.16
C LEU A 15 15.44 23.18 -7.45
N THR A 16 16.52 23.97 -7.54
CA THR A 16 17.37 24.00 -8.73
C THR A 16 18.21 22.73 -8.84
N VAL A 17 17.89 21.92 -9.86
CA VAL A 17 18.71 20.77 -10.26
C VAL A 17 19.74 21.25 -11.29
N PRO A 18 21.03 20.89 -11.17
CA PRO A 18 22.10 21.42 -12.02
C PRO A 18 21.93 21.08 -13.51
N GLN A 19 21.27 19.97 -13.83
CA GLN A 19 20.93 19.62 -15.20
C GLN A 19 19.61 18.86 -15.26
N GLU A 20 18.65 19.41 -16.01
CA GLU A 20 17.37 18.78 -16.29
C GLU A 20 17.44 17.90 -17.55
N ILE A 21 16.53 16.94 -17.65
CA ILE A 21 16.37 16.08 -18.82
C ILE A 21 15.47 16.80 -19.83
N THR A 22 16.06 17.51 -20.77
CA THR A 22 15.34 18.31 -21.79
C THR A 22 15.02 17.50 -23.06
N LEU A 23 14.74 16.20 -22.93
CA LEU A 23 14.41 15.33 -24.06
C LEU A 23 12.92 15.41 -24.40
N SER A 24 12.60 15.28 -25.69
CA SER A 24 11.21 15.16 -26.12
C SER A 24 10.63 13.78 -25.75
N THR A 25 9.31 13.71 -25.62
CA THR A 25 8.57 12.48 -25.30
C THR A 25 8.95 11.25 -26.13
N PRO A 26 9.09 11.30 -27.48
CA PRO A 26 9.46 10.12 -28.27
C PRO A 26 10.86 9.59 -27.92
N TRP A 27 11.80 10.50 -27.68
CA TRP A 27 13.17 10.15 -27.25
C TRP A 27 13.18 9.51 -25.88
N LEU A 28 12.49 10.13 -24.91
CA LEU A 28 12.38 9.57 -23.57
C LEU A 28 11.71 8.19 -23.59
N LYS A 29 10.69 8.00 -24.42
CA LYS A 29 9.98 6.72 -24.56
C LYS A 29 10.86 5.61 -25.15
N ALA A 30 11.75 5.94 -26.08
CA ALA A 30 12.70 4.99 -26.66
C ALA A 30 13.69 4.47 -25.61
N VAL A 31 14.20 5.36 -24.75
CA VAL A 31 15.28 5.04 -23.79
C VAL A 31 14.79 4.63 -22.40
N ALA A 32 13.53 4.90 -22.07
CA ALA A 32 12.92 4.65 -20.76
C ALA A 32 13.20 3.27 -20.15
N PRO A 33 13.05 2.13 -20.85
CA PRO A 33 13.26 0.82 -20.21
C PRO A 33 14.71 0.59 -19.79
N TYR A 34 15.68 1.10 -20.55
CA TYR A 34 17.11 0.96 -20.21
C TYR A 34 17.50 1.91 -19.08
N MET A 35 17.01 3.16 -19.13
CA MET A 35 17.24 4.14 -18.08
C MET A 35 16.66 3.66 -16.73
N ALA A 36 15.46 3.10 -16.76
CA ALA A 36 14.82 2.54 -15.56
C ALA A 36 15.59 1.35 -14.99
N LYS A 37 16.19 0.52 -15.85
CA LYS A 37 17.00 -0.62 -15.40
C LYS A 37 18.36 -0.18 -14.84
N HIS A 38 18.97 0.84 -15.43
CA HIS A 38 20.24 1.39 -14.97
C HIS A 38 20.11 2.14 -13.63
N CYS A 39 19.04 2.92 -13.48
CA CYS A 39 18.78 3.76 -12.31
C CYS A 39 17.81 3.14 -11.29
N GLU A 40 17.67 1.81 -11.29
CA GLU A 40 16.65 1.09 -10.51
C GLU A 40 16.75 1.39 -9.00
N ASP A 41 17.96 1.39 -8.44
CA ASP A 41 18.17 1.64 -7.01
C ASP A 41 17.71 3.04 -6.58
N GLN A 42 18.05 4.06 -7.38
CA GLN A 42 17.68 5.45 -7.08
C GLN A 42 16.17 5.67 -7.24
N ILE A 43 15.57 5.07 -8.27
CA ILE A 43 14.13 5.15 -8.53
C ILE A 43 13.36 4.47 -7.41
N ASN A 44 13.80 3.29 -6.97
CA ASN A 44 13.13 2.53 -5.91
C ASN A 44 13.20 3.28 -4.56
N GLU A 45 14.35 3.84 -4.20
CA GLU A 45 14.49 4.68 -3.01
C GLU A 45 13.55 5.91 -3.08
N PHE A 46 13.55 6.64 -4.21
CA PHE A 46 12.66 7.79 -4.40
C PHE A 46 11.18 7.42 -4.27
N MET A 47 10.75 6.33 -4.92
CA MET A 47 9.36 5.90 -4.93
C MET A 47 8.91 5.38 -3.56
N LEU A 48 9.79 4.69 -2.82
CA LEU A 48 9.53 4.24 -1.47
C LEU A 48 9.37 5.44 -0.52
N ARG A 49 10.34 6.36 -0.50
CA ARG A 49 10.31 7.57 0.35
C ARG A 49 9.07 8.42 0.06
N ARG A 50 8.69 8.58 -1.22
CA ARG A 50 7.49 9.31 -1.64
C ARG A 50 6.20 8.65 -1.13
N LYS A 51 6.16 7.32 -1.11
CA LYS A 51 5.00 6.56 -0.61
C LYS A 51 4.88 6.64 0.91
N GLU A 52 5.99 6.55 1.62
CA GLU A 52 6.03 6.55 3.09
C GLU A 52 5.77 7.94 3.69
N LEU A 53 6.44 8.96 3.17
CA LEU A 53 6.34 10.32 3.72
C LEU A 53 5.09 11.06 3.25
N GLN A 54 4.58 10.72 2.06
CA GLN A 54 3.47 11.41 1.40
C GLN A 54 3.67 12.92 1.19
N ASP A 55 4.88 13.43 1.44
CA ASP A 55 5.26 14.84 1.34
C ASP A 55 6.34 15.03 0.25
N PRO A 56 6.05 15.75 -0.86
CA PRO A 56 7.01 15.91 -1.96
C PRO A 56 8.25 16.74 -1.60
N ARG A 57 8.16 17.58 -0.56
CA ARG A 57 9.27 18.46 -0.10
C ARG A 57 10.40 17.66 0.53
N ALA A 58 10.07 16.58 1.21
CA ALA A 58 11.05 15.75 1.92
C ALA A 58 11.83 14.82 0.98
N THR A 59 11.34 14.64 -0.25
CA THR A 59 11.90 13.72 -1.27
C THR A 59 12.69 14.41 -2.39
N LEU A 60 13.01 15.70 -2.22
CA LEU A 60 13.69 16.49 -3.26
C LEU A 60 15.12 15.98 -3.54
N LYS A 61 15.83 15.54 -2.50
CA LYS A 61 17.21 15.03 -2.62
C LYS A 61 17.28 13.75 -3.44
N GLU A 62 16.36 12.84 -3.21
CA GLU A 62 16.24 11.58 -3.95
C GLU A 62 15.79 11.83 -5.38
N GLY A 63 14.86 12.77 -5.57
CA GLY A 63 14.44 13.20 -6.91
C GLY A 63 15.63 13.73 -7.71
N ALA A 64 16.46 14.58 -7.11
CA ALA A 64 17.68 15.09 -7.73
C ALA A 64 18.68 13.96 -8.06
N ALA A 65 18.81 12.94 -7.19
CA ALA A 65 19.66 11.78 -7.43
C ALA A 65 19.15 10.93 -8.62
N VAL A 66 17.84 10.75 -8.77
CA VAL A 66 17.23 10.08 -9.93
C VAL A 66 17.51 10.86 -11.21
N THR A 67 17.34 12.18 -11.19
CA THR A 67 17.63 13.03 -12.35
C THR A 67 19.11 12.99 -12.72
N ALA A 68 20.01 13.04 -11.74
CA ALA A 68 21.45 12.94 -11.97
C ALA A 68 21.82 11.60 -12.65
N CYS A 69 21.30 10.47 -12.14
CA CYS A 69 21.50 9.16 -12.76
C CYS A 69 20.96 9.11 -14.20
N GLY A 70 19.77 9.66 -14.43
CA GLY A 70 19.18 9.75 -15.78
C GLY A 70 20.05 10.56 -16.74
N VAL A 71 20.58 11.71 -16.29
CA VAL A 71 21.49 12.54 -17.10
C VAL A 71 22.79 11.81 -17.42
N ASP A 72 23.39 11.12 -16.46
CA ASP A 72 24.62 10.37 -16.68
C ASP A 72 24.43 9.20 -17.64
N PHE A 73 23.30 8.50 -17.54
CA PHE A 73 22.90 7.48 -18.52
C PHE A 73 22.70 8.07 -19.92
N LEU A 74 22.03 9.21 -20.05
CA LEU A 74 21.84 9.85 -21.36
C LEU A 74 23.15 10.34 -21.95
N ARG A 75 24.10 10.81 -21.12
CA ARG A 75 25.46 11.17 -21.57
C ARG A 75 26.23 9.94 -22.06
N SER A 76 26.11 8.80 -21.39
CA SER A 76 26.78 7.56 -21.83
C SER A 76 26.16 7.04 -23.13
N LEU A 77 24.83 7.01 -23.22
CA LEU A 77 24.09 6.61 -24.42
C LEU A 77 24.43 7.49 -25.65
N LYS A 78 24.54 8.80 -25.45
CA LYS A 78 24.94 9.74 -26.51
C LYS A 78 26.36 9.47 -27.03
N LYS A 79 27.28 8.99 -26.19
CA LYS A 79 28.65 8.66 -26.60
C LYS A 79 28.72 7.33 -27.36
N THR A 80 27.85 6.38 -27.04
CA THR A 80 27.94 5.00 -27.54
C THR A 80 26.98 4.69 -28.69
N CYS A 81 25.69 5.02 -28.56
CA CYS A 81 24.59 4.55 -29.41
C CYS A 81 23.66 5.70 -29.89
N ALA A 82 24.22 6.89 -30.17
CA ALA A 82 23.42 8.05 -30.56
C ALA A 82 22.60 7.81 -31.83
N LYS A 83 23.19 7.19 -32.87
CA LYS A 83 22.55 7.00 -34.18
C LYS A 83 21.37 6.03 -34.09
N GLU A 84 21.53 4.95 -33.35
CA GLU A 84 20.53 3.91 -33.13
C GLU A 84 19.37 4.46 -32.28
N THR A 85 19.69 5.36 -31.34
CA THR A 85 18.67 6.04 -30.53
C THR A 85 17.87 7.03 -31.38
N GLU A 86 18.54 7.78 -32.26
CA GLU A 86 17.91 8.71 -33.20
C GLU A 86 16.94 8.00 -34.15
N THR A 87 17.35 6.88 -34.74
CA THR A 87 16.50 6.13 -35.67
C THR A 87 15.26 5.57 -34.99
N LEU A 88 15.39 5.05 -33.77
CA LEU A 88 14.24 4.60 -32.99
C LEU A 88 13.33 5.75 -32.59
N ALA A 89 13.88 6.85 -32.07
CA ALA A 89 13.09 8.01 -31.64
C ALA A 89 12.31 8.65 -32.80
N ASN A 90 12.94 8.79 -33.97
CA ASN A 90 12.29 9.31 -35.17
C ASN A 90 11.19 8.38 -35.67
N CYS A 91 11.40 7.06 -35.62
CA CYS A 91 10.34 6.10 -35.95
C CYS A 91 9.15 6.25 -34.99
N VAL A 92 9.40 6.33 -33.69
CA VAL A 92 8.34 6.45 -32.66
C VAL A 92 7.52 7.72 -32.88
N ASP A 93 8.18 8.85 -33.17
CA ASP A 93 7.54 10.13 -33.45
C ASP A 93 6.66 10.11 -34.70
N GLN A 94 7.14 9.49 -35.78
CA GLN A 94 6.41 9.42 -37.06
C GLN A 94 5.35 8.31 -37.11
N SER A 95 5.43 7.31 -36.23
CA SER A 95 4.61 6.08 -36.32
C SER A 95 3.10 6.31 -36.09
N SER A 96 2.75 7.15 -35.12
CA SER A 96 1.40 7.36 -34.63
C SER A 96 1.33 8.50 -33.61
N ALA A 97 0.20 9.18 -33.53
CA ALA A 97 -0.05 10.22 -32.52
C ALA A 97 0.06 9.72 -31.06
N ARG A 98 -0.06 8.41 -30.83
CA ARG A 98 0.06 7.76 -29.51
C ARG A 98 1.46 7.18 -29.24
N LEU A 99 2.43 7.39 -30.14
CA LEU A 99 3.82 6.97 -30.02
C LEU A 99 3.98 5.45 -29.78
N PHE A 100 3.22 4.60 -30.45
CA PHE A 100 3.27 3.15 -30.19
C PHE A 100 4.59 2.51 -30.66
N MET A 101 5.18 1.68 -29.81
CA MET A 101 6.43 0.96 -30.13
C MET A 101 6.22 -0.20 -31.11
N SER A 102 4.98 -0.66 -31.31
CA SER A 102 4.67 -1.84 -32.12
C SER A 102 5.11 -1.75 -33.59
N LYS A 103 5.21 -0.53 -34.12
CA LYS A 103 5.65 -0.27 -35.51
C LYS A 103 7.16 -0.12 -35.65
N CYS A 104 7.90 0.00 -34.56
CA CYS A 104 9.32 0.35 -34.53
C CYS A 104 10.20 -0.77 -33.94
N HIS A 105 9.72 -2.01 -33.94
CA HIS A 105 10.44 -3.14 -33.36
C HIS A 105 11.74 -3.47 -34.08
N ASP A 106 11.86 -3.17 -35.38
CA ASP A 106 13.09 -3.45 -36.13
C ASP A 106 14.21 -2.49 -35.74
N GLN A 107 13.90 -1.20 -35.60
CA GLN A 107 14.82 -0.19 -35.06
C GLN A 107 15.14 -0.47 -33.59
N GLN A 108 14.14 -0.98 -32.83
CA GLN A 108 14.33 -1.33 -31.43
C GLN A 108 15.38 -2.44 -31.27
N LYS A 109 15.35 -3.50 -32.10
CA LYS A 109 16.35 -4.58 -32.06
C LYS A 109 17.79 -4.07 -32.29
N VAL A 110 17.95 -3.09 -33.19
CA VAL A 110 19.26 -2.49 -33.47
C VAL A 110 19.78 -1.71 -32.26
N LEU A 111 18.90 -0.95 -31.60
CA LEU A 111 19.26 -0.25 -30.36
C LEU A 111 19.56 -1.21 -29.21
N ASP A 112 18.73 -2.26 -29.05
CA ASP A 112 18.90 -3.31 -28.05
C ASP A 112 20.31 -3.93 -28.16
N ALA A 113 20.72 -4.34 -29.37
CA ALA A 113 22.05 -4.89 -29.61
C ALA A 113 23.18 -3.91 -29.23
N CYS A 114 23.06 -2.63 -29.61
CA CYS A 114 24.08 -1.63 -29.30
C CYS A 114 24.25 -1.40 -27.78
N ILE A 115 23.14 -1.34 -27.05
CA ILE A 115 23.15 -1.11 -25.59
C ILE A 115 23.70 -2.34 -24.86
N GLU A 116 23.33 -3.55 -25.29
CA GLU A 116 23.85 -4.79 -24.70
C GLU A 116 25.36 -4.93 -24.91
N GLU A 117 25.86 -4.64 -26.11
CA GLU A 117 27.30 -4.72 -26.41
C GLU A 117 28.14 -3.66 -25.70
N LYS A 118 27.67 -2.40 -25.65
CA LYS A 118 28.49 -1.26 -25.19
C LYS A 118 28.25 -0.87 -23.74
N LEU A 119 27.01 -0.95 -23.27
CA LEU A 119 26.61 -0.52 -21.92
C LEU A 119 26.33 -1.71 -21.00
N GLN A 120 26.31 -2.94 -21.52
CA GLN A 120 26.06 -4.18 -20.76
C GLN A 120 24.71 -4.16 -20.01
N ILE A 121 23.74 -3.38 -20.51
CA ILE A 121 22.40 -3.30 -19.94
C ILE A 121 21.48 -4.13 -20.83
N THR A 122 21.00 -5.25 -20.31
CA THR A 122 20.00 -6.08 -21.00
C THR A 122 18.61 -5.49 -20.82
N ARG A 123 17.82 -5.50 -21.89
CA ARG A 123 16.44 -5.00 -21.82
C ARG A 123 15.61 -5.91 -20.92
N PRO A 124 14.91 -5.38 -19.90
CA PRO A 124 14.06 -6.21 -19.05
C PRO A 124 12.95 -6.89 -19.84
N LYS A 125 12.64 -8.14 -19.47
CA LYS A 125 11.54 -8.90 -20.05
C LYS A 125 10.20 -8.20 -19.78
N MET A 126 9.22 -8.46 -20.64
CA MET A 126 7.86 -7.97 -20.44
C MET A 126 7.33 -8.37 -19.06
N GLY A 127 6.68 -7.42 -18.38
CA GLY A 127 6.18 -7.59 -17.02
C GLY A 127 7.21 -7.37 -15.90
N TYR A 128 8.50 -7.14 -16.19
CA TYR A 128 9.51 -6.84 -15.17
C TYR A 128 9.13 -5.63 -14.29
N PHE A 129 8.73 -4.53 -14.92
CA PHE A 129 8.33 -3.30 -14.21
C PHE A 129 6.94 -3.37 -13.56
N SER A 130 6.13 -4.37 -13.92
CA SER A 130 4.82 -4.59 -13.30
C SER A 130 4.91 -5.43 -12.03
N LYS A 131 6.06 -6.09 -11.79
CA LYS A 131 6.31 -6.85 -10.57
C LYS A 131 6.61 -5.90 -9.42
N LEU A 132 6.26 -6.32 -8.21
CA LEU A 132 6.66 -5.61 -7.00
C LEU A 132 8.19 -5.74 -6.85
N HIS A 133 8.87 -4.60 -6.78
CA HIS A 133 10.29 -4.54 -6.47
C HIS A 133 10.44 -4.37 -4.96
N VAL A 134 11.01 -5.37 -4.30
CA VAL A 134 11.34 -5.27 -2.87
C VAL A 134 12.70 -4.60 -2.78
N TYR A 135 12.75 -3.45 -2.11
CA TYR A 135 13.94 -2.62 -1.97
C TYR A 135 14.14 -2.28 -0.50
N ASP A 136 15.33 -2.56 0.02
CA ASP A 136 15.69 -2.28 1.41
C ASP A 136 16.29 -0.87 1.49
N SER A 137 15.53 0.10 2.02
CA SER A 137 16.02 1.46 2.20
C SER A 137 17.05 1.57 3.30
N LYS A 138 17.95 2.54 3.15
CA LYS A 138 18.88 2.94 4.22
C LYS A 138 18.17 3.72 5.32
N HIS A 139 17.06 4.37 4.98
CA HIS A 139 16.26 5.16 5.89
C HIS A 139 15.22 4.28 6.58
N PRO A 140 15.06 4.38 7.92
CA PRO A 140 14.00 3.67 8.61
C PRO A 140 12.65 4.23 8.19
N ALA A 141 11.66 3.35 8.11
CA ALA A 141 10.29 3.74 7.81
C ALA A 141 9.78 4.73 8.87
N PRO A 142 9.06 5.80 8.46
CA PRO A 142 8.47 6.73 9.40
C PRO A 142 7.42 6.03 10.26
N GLU A 143 7.39 6.35 11.55
CA GLU A 143 6.38 5.80 12.45
C GLU A 143 4.97 6.27 12.01
N PRO A 144 4.01 5.34 11.85
CA PRO A 144 2.65 5.71 11.52
C PRO A 144 2.04 6.50 12.67
N LYS A 145 1.68 7.76 12.41
CA LYS A 145 0.96 8.60 13.38
C LYS A 145 -0.49 8.13 13.49
N VAL A 146 -0.75 7.20 14.41
CA VAL A 146 -2.12 6.81 14.78
C VAL A 146 -2.68 7.89 15.70
N ARG A 147 -3.87 8.43 15.38
CA ARG A 147 -4.54 9.42 16.23
C ARG A 147 -5.14 8.74 17.46
N ASP A 148 -4.67 9.12 18.64
CA ASP A 148 -5.21 8.63 19.91
C ASP A 148 -6.49 9.38 20.28
N TYR A 149 -7.62 8.96 19.72
CA TYR A 149 -8.93 9.57 19.96
C TYR A 149 -9.29 9.68 21.45
N LYS A 150 -8.86 8.71 22.27
CA LYS A 150 -9.10 8.70 23.71
C LYS A 150 -8.35 9.82 24.43
N ALA A 151 -7.09 10.04 24.07
CA ALA A 151 -6.26 11.07 24.67
C ALA A 151 -6.68 12.47 24.21
N GLU A 152 -7.07 12.61 22.93
CA GLU A 152 -7.67 13.84 22.39
C GLU A 152 -8.99 14.15 23.11
N ALA A 153 -9.90 13.17 23.23
CA ALA A 153 -11.17 13.34 23.91
C ALA A 153 -11.00 13.70 25.40
N ALA A 154 -10.05 13.10 26.11
CA ALA A 154 -9.79 13.42 27.51
C ALA A 154 -9.28 14.86 27.72
N LYS A 155 -8.55 15.43 26.75
CA LYS A 155 -8.13 16.85 26.80
C LYS A 155 -9.34 17.77 26.61
N VAL A 156 -10.17 17.48 25.60
CA VAL A 156 -11.41 18.24 25.35
C VAL A 156 -12.35 18.19 26.56
N LEU A 157 -12.50 17.01 27.19
CA LEU A 157 -13.29 16.83 28.41
C LEU A 157 -12.78 17.64 29.61
N LYS A 158 -11.47 17.93 29.68
CA LYS A 158 -10.89 18.77 30.74
C LYS A 158 -11.05 20.27 30.47
N GLU A 159 -11.16 20.67 29.21
CA GLU A 159 -11.35 22.07 28.81
C GLU A 159 -12.81 22.51 28.94
N LEU A 160 -13.75 21.57 28.99
CA LEU A 160 -15.19 21.83 29.14
C LEU A 160 -15.52 22.26 30.59
N PRO A 161 -16.38 23.29 30.78
CA PRO A 161 -16.86 23.67 32.11
C PRO A 161 -17.64 22.51 32.76
N GLU A 162 -17.56 22.39 34.09
CA GLU A 162 -18.18 21.29 34.85
C GLU A 162 -19.70 21.19 34.66
N ASP A 163 -20.37 22.30 34.30
CA ASP A 163 -21.82 22.38 34.08
C ASP A 163 -22.23 22.13 32.61
N TYR A 164 -21.32 21.60 31.78
CA TYR A 164 -21.63 21.26 30.39
C TYR A 164 -22.48 19.99 30.32
N HIS A 165 -23.74 20.14 29.93
CA HIS A 165 -24.67 19.05 29.74
C HIS A 165 -24.26 18.22 28.51
N LEU A 166 -23.48 17.16 28.70
CA LEU A 166 -23.35 16.14 27.67
C LEU A 166 -24.76 15.61 27.34
N ARG A 167 -25.16 15.77 26.08
CA ARG A 167 -26.38 15.19 25.54
C ARG A 167 -26.42 13.70 25.88
N LYS A 168 -27.39 13.30 26.71
CA LYS A 168 -27.59 11.90 27.12
C LYS A 168 -28.19 11.04 26.02
N ASP A 169 -28.52 11.64 24.88
CA ASP A 169 -28.87 10.99 23.61
C ASP A 169 -27.64 10.32 22.96
N TYR A 170 -26.96 9.47 23.74
CA TYR A 170 -26.30 8.31 23.16
C TYR A 170 -27.41 7.41 22.63
N ARG A 171 -27.69 7.50 21.32
CA ARG A 171 -28.35 6.41 20.64
C ARG A 171 -27.35 5.26 20.66
N ASN A 172 -27.51 4.32 21.59
CA ASN A 172 -26.62 3.18 21.84
C ASN A 172 -25.96 2.72 20.53
N ASP A 173 -24.64 2.86 20.43
CA ASP A 173 -23.87 2.52 19.21
C ASP A 173 -23.86 1.01 18.91
N GLU A 174 -24.53 0.19 19.72
CA GLU A 174 -24.94 -1.18 19.39
C GLU A 174 -25.68 -1.28 18.05
N ASN A 175 -26.26 -0.17 17.57
CA ASN A 175 -27.00 -0.10 16.31
C ASN A 175 -26.12 0.13 15.05
N TYR A 176 -24.80 0.19 15.16
CA TYR A 176 -23.88 0.26 14.02
C TYR A 176 -23.27 -1.10 13.61
N PHE A 177 -23.92 -2.21 13.97
CA PHE A 177 -23.88 -3.38 13.09
C PHE A 177 -24.63 -3.04 11.81
N CYS A 178 -23.89 -2.54 10.83
CA CYS A 178 -24.30 -2.59 9.44
C CYS A 178 -24.75 -4.02 9.15
N ASN A 179 -26.05 -4.20 8.93
CA ASN A 179 -26.74 -5.41 8.51
C ASN A 179 -25.78 -6.47 7.92
N LYS A 180 -25.30 -7.38 8.77
CA LYS A 180 -25.13 -8.76 8.35
C LYS A 180 -26.28 -9.51 8.99
N ASP A 181 -27.22 -9.83 8.11
CA ASP A 181 -28.21 -10.87 8.26
C ASP A 181 -29.48 -10.48 9.03
N TYR A 182 -30.56 -10.35 8.26
CA TYR A 182 -31.91 -10.51 8.74
C TYR A 182 -32.02 -11.78 9.60
N GLY A 183 -32.10 -11.60 10.93
CA GLY A 183 -32.30 -12.68 11.89
C GLY A 183 -32.32 -12.12 13.31
N TRP A 184 -33.51 -12.05 13.91
CA TRP A 184 -33.67 -11.58 15.28
C TRP A 184 -32.90 -12.47 16.27
N SER A 185 -32.21 -11.85 17.23
CA SER A 185 -31.53 -12.60 18.30
C SER A 185 -32.56 -13.25 19.25
N PRO A 186 -32.38 -14.54 19.62
CA PRO A 186 -33.37 -15.30 20.40
C PRO A 186 -33.66 -14.72 21.79
N LEU A 187 -32.79 -13.87 22.33
CA LEU A 187 -32.99 -13.18 23.59
C LEU A 187 -34.08 -12.09 23.51
N VAL A 188 -34.21 -11.41 22.36
CA VAL A 188 -35.20 -10.33 22.19
C VAL A 188 -36.63 -10.88 22.10
N GLN A 189 -36.79 -12.06 21.48
CA GLN A 189 -38.08 -12.77 21.43
C GLN A 189 -38.53 -13.26 22.81
N VAL A 190 -37.61 -13.73 23.66
CA VAL A 190 -37.92 -14.18 25.03
C VAL A 190 -38.30 -13.00 25.93
N THR A 191 -37.63 -11.84 25.77
CA THR A 191 -37.96 -10.64 26.53
C THR A 191 -39.30 -10.02 26.14
N LEU A 192 -39.70 -10.08 24.86
CA LEU A 192 -41.02 -9.62 24.43
C LEU A 192 -42.14 -10.54 24.95
N PHE A 193 -41.89 -11.86 24.99
CA PHE A 193 -42.79 -12.85 25.59
C PHE A 193 -42.95 -12.65 27.11
N LEU A 194 -41.85 -12.36 27.81
CA LEU A 194 -41.85 -12.06 29.25
C LEU A 194 -42.46 -10.69 29.59
N TRP A 195 -42.33 -9.71 28.69
CA TRP A 195 -42.94 -8.38 28.85
C TRP A 195 -44.47 -8.42 28.70
N ILE A 196 -44.98 -9.22 27.76
CA ILE A 196 -46.42 -9.52 27.64
C ILE A 196 -46.92 -10.28 28.89
N TYR A 197 -46.11 -11.18 29.46
CA TYR A 197 -46.46 -11.92 30.69
C TYR A 197 -46.40 -11.08 31.97
N LYS A 198 -45.65 -9.96 31.97
CA LYS A 198 -45.44 -9.09 33.13
C LYS A 198 -46.44 -7.94 33.22
N HIS A 199 -47.11 -7.61 32.13
CA HIS A 199 -48.16 -6.57 32.11
C HIS A 199 -49.56 -7.10 32.47
N THR A 200 -49.69 -8.40 32.68
CA THR A 200 -50.83 -9.02 33.37
C THR A 200 -50.32 -9.62 34.67
N PHE A 201 -50.83 -9.11 35.79
CA PHE A 201 -50.69 -9.59 37.18
C PHE A 201 -49.56 -9.00 38.06
N LEU A 202 -50.03 -8.26 39.09
CA LEU A 202 -49.30 -7.64 40.18
C LEU A 202 -48.66 -8.67 41.14
N SER A 203 -47.48 -8.34 41.71
CA SER A 203 -47.23 -8.28 43.18
C SER A 203 -45.73 -8.33 43.55
N GLY A 204 -45.38 -7.64 44.63
CA GLY A 204 -44.02 -7.26 45.04
C GLY A 204 -43.10 -8.33 45.68
N SER A 205 -43.25 -9.63 45.42
CA SER A 205 -42.34 -10.65 46.00
C SER A 205 -41.18 -11.10 45.08
N ILE A 206 -41.17 -10.69 43.80
CA ILE A 206 -40.22 -11.21 42.80
C ILE A 206 -38.86 -10.48 42.85
N MET A 207 -38.79 -9.29 43.45
CA MET A 207 -37.58 -8.46 43.48
C MET A 207 -36.48 -9.02 44.40
N GLU A 208 -36.83 -9.70 45.49
CA GLU A 208 -35.85 -10.36 46.37
C GLU A 208 -35.25 -11.63 45.76
N SER A 209 -36.01 -12.35 44.93
CA SER A 209 -35.55 -13.54 44.23
C SER A 209 -34.55 -13.20 43.11
N PHE A 210 -34.72 -12.06 42.44
CA PHE A 210 -33.79 -11.56 41.42
C PHE A 210 -32.42 -11.17 41.99
N LEU A 211 -32.39 -10.52 43.17
CA LEU A 211 -31.15 -10.18 43.87
C LEU A 211 -30.40 -11.42 44.39
N LYS A 212 -31.13 -12.48 44.81
CA LYS A 212 -30.52 -13.78 45.15
C LYS A 212 -29.96 -14.50 43.92
N SER A 213 -30.61 -14.38 42.76
CA SER A 213 -30.13 -14.98 41.50
C SER A 213 -28.86 -14.30 40.96
N TRP A 214 -28.73 -12.97 41.10
CA TRP A 214 -27.51 -12.25 40.71
C TRP A 214 -26.29 -12.56 41.59
N LYS A 215 -26.49 -12.87 42.88
CA LYS A 215 -25.42 -13.40 43.75
C LYS A 215 -24.98 -14.82 43.39
N ALA A 216 -25.79 -15.56 42.63
CA ALA A 216 -25.46 -16.91 42.16
C ALA A 216 -24.72 -16.93 40.80
N VAL A 217 -24.52 -15.78 40.16
CA VAL A 217 -23.73 -15.66 38.92
C VAL A 217 -22.25 -15.72 39.28
N SER A 218 -21.58 -16.80 38.89
CA SER A 218 -20.14 -16.97 39.08
C SER A 218 -19.37 -16.14 38.06
N TRP A 219 -18.92 -14.97 38.49
CA TRP A 219 -18.14 -14.03 37.70
C TRP A 219 -16.83 -14.63 37.15
N GLU A 220 -16.27 -15.63 37.84
CA GLU A 220 -15.10 -16.39 37.37
C GLU A 220 -15.37 -17.15 36.05
N ASN A 221 -16.57 -17.72 35.88
CA ASN A 221 -16.93 -18.44 34.66
C ASN A 221 -17.23 -17.50 33.48
N VAL A 222 -17.65 -16.26 33.76
CA VAL A 222 -17.82 -15.22 32.75
C VAL A 222 -16.45 -14.69 32.30
N GLN A 223 -15.54 -14.46 33.25
CA GLN A 223 -14.16 -14.06 32.96
C GLN A 223 -13.44 -15.11 32.09
N LEU A 224 -13.55 -16.40 32.44
CA LEU A 224 -12.99 -17.52 31.66
C LEU A 224 -13.54 -17.59 30.23
N ARG A 225 -14.80 -17.18 30.01
CA ARG A 225 -15.42 -17.14 28.68
C ARG A 225 -14.89 -15.97 27.86
N VAL A 226 -14.75 -14.79 28.47
CA VAL A 226 -14.16 -13.60 27.82
C VAL A 226 -12.69 -13.85 27.49
N ASP A 227 -11.92 -14.43 28.40
CA ASP A 227 -10.51 -14.78 28.17
C ASP A 227 -10.36 -15.88 27.10
N GLY A 228 -11.30 -16.83 27.06
CA GLY A 228 -11.40 -17.83 25.99
C GLY A 228 -11.67 -17.21 24.62
N GLU A 229 -12.53 -16.19 24.56
CA GLU A 229 -12.82 -15.45 23.33
C GLU A 229 -11.64 -14.58 22.87
N ILE A 230 -10.94 -13.91 23.79
CA ILE A 230 -9.72 -13.14 23.49
C ILE A 230 -8.62 -14.07 22.96
N LYS A 231 -8.42 -15.23 23.59
CA LYS A 231 -7.45 -16.24 23.12
C LYS A 231 -7.81 -16.78 21.73
N ALA A 232 -9.10 -17.02 21.47
CA ALA A 232 -9.57 -17.44 20.15
C ALA A 232 -9.42 -16.34 19.08
N ILE A 233 -9.50 -15.06 19.46
CA ILE A 233 -9.21 -13.93 18.55
C ILE A 233 -7.72 -13.87 18.22
N GLY A 234 -6.83 -14.01 19.20
CA GLY A 234 -5.38 -14.04 18.98
C GLY A 234 -4.96 -15.18 18.05
N GLN A 235 -5.50 -16.39 18.28
CA GLN A 235 -5.20 -17.57 17.45
C GLN A 235 -5.64 -17.37 15.97
N ARG A 236 -6.75 -16.67 15.72
CA ARG A 236 -7.19 -16.32 14.35
C ARG A 236 -6.29 -15.27 13.67
N GLN A 237 -5.69 -14.35 14.44
CA GLN A 237 -4.72 -13.40 13.89
C GLN A 237 -3.40 -14.09 13.54
N ASP A 238 -2.92 -14.99 14.40
CA ASP A 238 -1.71 -15.78 14.15
C ASP A 238 -1.88 -16.71 12.93
N GLU A 239 -3.03 -17.36 12.78
CA GLU A 239 -3.39 -18.14 11.59
C GLU A 239 -3.38 -17.29 10.31
N GLY A 240 -3.77 -16.01 10.40
CA GLY A 240 -3.71 -15.04 9.31
C GLY A 240 -2.28 -14.67 8.89
N GLU A 241 -1.36 -14.51 9.85
CA GLU A 241 0.06 -14.27 9.56
C GLU A 241 0.77 -15.50 9.00
N VAL A 242 0.44 -16.70 9.52
CA VAL A 242 0.94 -17.98 9.00
C VAL A 242 0.44 -18.20 7.57
N GLY A 243 -0.84 -17.96 7.30
CA GLY A 243 -1.40 -18.02 5.95
C GLY A 243 -0.72 -17.04 4.98
N ARG A 244 -0.40 -15.82 5.44
CA ARG A 244 0.37 -14.85 4.64
C ARG A 244 1.77 -15.35 4.29
N LYS A 245 2.48 -15.97 5.24
CA LYS A 245 3.82 -16.57 4.98
C LYS A 245 3.74 -17.74 4.00
N ILE A 246 2.77 -18.63 4.15
CA ILE A 246 2.54 -19.75 3.21
C ILE A 246 2.27 -19.24 1.79
N LEU A 247 1.45 -18.21 1.62
CA LEU A 247 1.19 -17.61 0.31
C LEU A 247 2.44 -16.99 -0.32
N VAL A 248 3.30 -16.37 0.48
CA VAL A 248 4.59 -15.83 0.01
C VAL A 248 5.53 -16.96 -0.43
N ASP A 249 5.59 -18.05 0.33
CA ASP A 249 6.43 -19.21 0.00
C ASP A 249 5.92 -19.98 -1.23
N GLU A 250 4.60 -20.16 -1.36
CA GLU A 250 4.00 -20.71 -2.58
C GLU A 250 4.28 -19.81 -3.79
N SER A 251 4.16 -18.49 -3.64
CA SER A 251 4.50 -17.53 -4.70
C SER A 251 5.97 -17.64 -5.12
N ASN A 252 6.89 -17.80 -4.16
CA ASN A 252 8.31 -18.01 -4.43
C ASN A 252 8.59 -19.35 -5.13
N LYS A 253 7.87 -20.42 -4.74
CA LYS A 253 7.99 -21.74 -5.37
C LYS A 253 7.43 -21.75 -6.80
N TYR A 254 6.31 -21.07 -7.05
CA TYR A 254 5.81 -20.83 -8.40
C TYR A 254 6.85 -20.06 -9.23
N ARG A 255 7.51 -19.04 -8.67
CA ARG A 255 8.59 -18.28 -9.34
C ARG A 255 9.75 -19.18 -9.76
N GLU A 256 10.20 -20.10 -8.91
CA GLU A 256 11.26 -21.05 -9.25
C GLU A 256 10.86 -22.02 -10.35
N ASN A 257 9.66 -22.60 -10.26
CA ASN A 257 9.17 -23.56 -11.25
C ASN A 257 8.93 -22.90 -12.61
N THR A 258 8.36 -21.69 -12.64
CA THR A 258 8.14 -20.97 -13.91
C THR A 258 9.48 -20.59 -14.55
N THR A 259 10.49 -20.23 -13.74
CA THR A 259 11.83 -19.93 -14.24
C THR A 259 12.49 -21.16 -14.86
N LYS A 260 12.30 -22.35 -14.25
CA LYS A 260 12.80 -23.63 -14.79
C LYS A 260 12.07 -24.05 -16.07
N VAL A 261 10.74 -23.96 -16.11
CA VAL A 261 9.93 -24.30 -17.29
C VAL A 261 10.28 -23.40 -18.47
N ILE A 262 10.39 -22.09 -18.25
CA ILE A 262 10.80 -21.14 -19.30
C ILE A 262 12.22 -21.44 -19.80
N PHE A 263 13.11 -21.91 -18.92
CA PHE A 263 14.48 -22.27 -19.30
C PHE A 263 14.53 -23.58 -20.09
N GLU A 264 13.74 -24.58 -19.71
CA GLU A 264 13.60 -25.86 -20.43
C GLU A 264 12.91 -25.69 -21.79
N ASP A 265 11.86 -24.88 -21.88
CA ASP A 265 11.19 -24.55 -23.14
C ASP A 265 12.13 -23.79 -24.09
N PHE A 266 12.97 -22.89 -23.55
CA PHE A 266 13.97 -22.17 -24.33
C PHE A 266 15.10 -23.10 -24.83
N LEU A 267 15.54 -24.04 -24.00
CA LEU A 267 16.53 -25.06 -24.39
C LEU A 267 15.98 -26.03 -25.44
N SER A 268 14.70 -26.43 -25.32
CA SER A 268 14.03 -27.29 -26.31
C SER A 268 13.83 -26.59 -27.65
N PHE A 269 13.59 -25.27 -27.64
CA PHE A 269 13.51 -24.45 -28.85
C PHE A 269 14.86 -24.24 -29.53
N MET A 270 15.96 -24.18 -28.77
CA MET A 270 17.32 -24.00 -29.31
C MET A 270 17.96 -25.30 -29.83
N LEU A 271 17.46 -26.47 -29.43
CA LEU A 271 17.95 -27.80 -29.84
C LEU A 271 17.15 -28.43 -31.00
N LYS A 272 16.26 -27.66 -31.65
CA LYS A 272 15.46 -28.04 -32.83
C LYS A 272 15.80 -27.14 -34.01
#